data_AF-A0A845GCK0-F1
#
_entry.id   AF-A0A845GCK0-F1
#
_cell.length_a   1.000
_cell.length_b   1.000
_cell.length_c   1.000
_cell.angle_alpha   90.00
_cell.angle_beta   90.00
_cell.angle_gamma   90.00
#
_symmetry.space_group_name_H-M   'P 1'
#
loop_
_entity.id
_entity.type
_entity.pdbx_description
1 polymer ?
#
loop_
_entity_poly.entity_id
_entity_poly.type
_entity_poly.pdbx_seq_one_letter_code
_entity_poly.pdbx_strand_id
1 'polypeptide(L)'
;MEKTAVSQVGANRILGLRVAAGVGVVAVLALLKTVVLGALASGLGLLALGGIGCLFVGAFQALPLLGQKLENRLLAARKSEARANPIEQLQNYRLSKAKYLAAFKEAVGAIGAQVQSMSEMIDDRKKAKPDYDASQQERAVQQMRAAHQALVVKYKKGEEALRQLDEVIDDQKFKFKFGQAGQAAIKSLNSTSGEDVLNEMLAGEAFDSVRDNFNRVFADLELEGAKLNSAEKLSFNDGMTIDLMNVRLPAAEKVGG
;
A
#
# COMPACT_ATOMS: atom_id res chain seq x y z
N MET A 1 -18.50 16.43 -3.67
CA MET A 1 -19.72 15.62 -3.45
C MET A 1 -19.63 14.29 -4.23
N GLU A 2 -18.56 13.51 -4.06
CA GLU A 2 -18.27 12.38 -4.97
C GLU A 2 -17.81 11.11 -4.22
N LYS A 3 -18.18 10.96 -2.94
CA LYS A 3 -17.85 9.76 -2.13
C LYS A 3 -19.04 8.83 -1.88
N THR A 4 -20.24 9.18 -2.34
CA THR A 4 -21.48 8.43 -2.06
C THR A 4 -21.86 7.44 -3.15
N ALA A 5 -21.38 7.60 -4.39
CA ALA A 5 -21.78 6.74 -5.50
C ALA A 5 -21.12 5.34 -5.46
N VAL A 6 -19.87 5.24 -5.01
CA VAL A 6 -19.12 3.95 -5.01
C VAL A 6 -19.60 2.98 -3.92
N SER A 7 -20.14 3.49 -2.80
CA SER A 7 -20.63 2.67 -1.69
C SER A 7 -22.00 2.04 -1.96
N GLN A 8 -22.88 2.71 -2.74
CA GLN A 8 -24.22 2.19 -3.02
C GLN A 8 -24.25 1.02 -4.01
N VAL A 9 -23.29 0.93 -4.92
CA VAL A 9 -23.21 -0.17 -5.90
C VAL A 9 -22.89 -1.50 -5.21
N GLY A 10 -22.08 -1.49 -4.15
CA GLY A 10 -21.78 -2.68 -3.34
C GLY A 10 -23.00 -3.16 -2.54
N ALA A 11 -23.72 -2.23 -1.89
CA ALA A 11 -24.88 -2.55 -1.06
C ALA A 11 -26.05 -3.15 -1.87
N ASN A 12 -26.36 -2.58 -3.04
CA ASN A 12 -27.44 -3.07 -3.89
C ASN A 12 -27.14 -4.45 -4.50
N ARG A 13 -25.87 -4.76 -4.80
CA ARG A 13 -25.46 -6.08 -5.27
C ARG A 13 -25.56 -7.15 -4.17
N ILE A 14 -25.20 -6.80 -2.93
CA ILE A 14 -25.34 -7.69 -1.77
C ILE A 14 -26.82 -7.96 -1.49
N LEU A 15 -27.67 -6.93 -1.58
CA LEU A 15 -29.12 -7.07 -1.36
C LEU A 15 -29.77 -7.92 -2.45
N GLY A 16 -29.42 -7.70 -3.72
CA GLY A 16 -29.88 -8.52 -4.84
C GLY A 16 -29.48 -9.99 -4.72
N LEU A 17 -28.25 -10.28 -4.27
CA LEU A 17 -27.78 -11.64 -4.04
C LEU A 17 -28.55 -12.34 -2.90
N ARG A 18 -28.87 -11.61 -1.83
CA ARG A 18 -29.65 -12.13 -0.69
C ARG A 18 -31.10 -12.43 -1.08
N VAL A 19 -31.73 -11.55 -1.86
CA VAL A 19 -33.09 -11.76 -2.37
C VAL A 19 -33.13 -12.94 -3.35
N ALA A 20 -32.16 -13.02 -4.28
CA ALA A 20 -32.07 -14.15 -5.21
C ALA A 20 -31.86 -15.49 -4.49
N ALA A 21 -31.02 -15.52 -3.45
CA ALA A 21 -30.82 -16.70 -2.62
C ALA A 21 -32.10 -17.09 -1.85
N GLY A 22 -32.81 -16.11 -1.28
CA GLY A 22 -34.09 -16.34 -0.60
C GLY A 22 -35.16 -16.90 -1.55
N VAL A 23 -35.30 -16.33 -2.74
CA VAL A 23 -36.22 -16.81 -3.77
C VAL A 23 -35.84 -18.21 -4.25
N GLY A 24 -34.54 -18.49 -4.43
CA GLY A 24 -34.05 -19.82 -4.81
C GLY A 24 -34.40 -20.89 -3.78
N VAL A 25 -34.24 -20.61 -2.48
CA VAL A 25 -34.60 -21.54 -1.39
C VAL A 25 -36.11 -21.79 -1.37
N VAL A 26 -36.93 -20.74 -1.51
CA VAL A 26 -38.39 -20.88 -1.53
C VAL A 26 -38.88 -21.67 -2.75
N ALA A 27 -38.28 -21.46 -3.92
CA ALA A 27 -38.61 -22.20 -5.13
C ALA A 27 -38.26 -23.70 -5.01
N VAL A 28 -37.10 -24.03 -4.43
CA VAL A 28 -36.70 -25.42 -4.16
C VAL A 28 -37.64 -26.06 -3.15
N LEU A 29 -37.99 -25.37 -2.06
CA LEU A 29 -38.95 -25.87 -1.07
C LEU A 29 -40.35 -26.08 -1.66
N ALA A 30 -40.78 -25.21 -2.57
CA ALA A 30 -42.07 -25.34 -3.25
C ALA A 30 -42.12 -26.57 -4.16
N LEU A 31 -41.03 -26.89 -4.87
CA LEU A 31 -40.91 -28.11 -5.68
C LEU A 31 -40.84 -29.37 -4.82
N LEU A 32 -40.13 -29.31 -3.69
CA LEU A 32 -40.01 -30.43 -2.75
C LEU A 32 -41.33 -30.76 -2.04
N LYS A 33 -42.18 -29.76 -1.78
CA LYS A 33 -43.51 -29.94 -1.18
C LYS A 33 -44.34 -30.99 -1.92
N THR A 34 -44.36 -30.92 -3.26
CA THR A 34 -45.15 -31.83 -4.12
C THR A 34 -44.63 -33.26 -4.06
N VAL A 35 -43.30 -33.44 -4.03
CA VAL A 35 -42.64 -34.76 -3.95
C VAL A 35 -42.83 -35.38 -2.57
N VAL A 36 -42.70 -34.60 -1.50
CA VAL A 36 -42.85 -35.07 -0.11
C VAL A 36 -44.28 -35.50 0.19
N LEU A 37 -45.29 -34.76 -0.28
CA LEU A 37 -46.71 -35.14 -0.13
C LEU A 37 -47.05 -36.44 -0.89
N GLY A 38 -46.52 -36.62 -2.11
CA GLY A 38 -46.70 -37.86 -2.87
C GLY A 38 -45.96 -39.08 -2.27
N ALA A 39 -44.80 -38.86 -1.66
CA ALA A 39 -44.02 -39.91 -1.01
C ALA A 39 -44.58 -40.34 0.36
N LEU A 40 -45.18 -39.40 1.11
CA LEU A 40 -45.88 -39.68 2.37
C LEU A 40 -47.13 -40.55 2.15
N ALA A 41 -47.86 -40.32 1.05
CA ALA A 41 -49.05 -41.11 0.71
C ALA A 41 -48.73 -42.55 0.26
N SER A 42 -47.49 -42.83 -0.18
CA SER A 42 -47.05 -44.14 -0.70
C SER A 42 -46.22 -44.96 0.29
N GLY A 43 -45.98 -44.47 1.52
CA GLY A 43 -45.15 -45.16 2.52
C GLY A 43 -43.64 -45.08 2.27
N LEU A 44 -43.21 -44.39 1.21
CA LEU A 44 -41.81 -44.19 0.83
C LEU A 44 -41.21 -42.88 1.38
N GLY A 45 -41.92 -42.20 2.29
CA GLY A 45 -41.56 -40.87 2.80
C GLY A 45 -40.15 -40.76 3.37
N LEU A 46 -39.64 -41.82 4.04
CA LEU A 46 -38.27 -41.83 4.57
C LEU A 46 -37.20 -41.87 3.47
N LEU A 47 -37.44 -42.56 2.35
CA LEU A 47 -36.52 -42.60 1.22
C LEU A 47 -36.50 -41.26 0.47
N ALA A 48 -37.66 -40.61 0.32
CA ALA A 48 -37.74 -39.27 -0.25
C ALA A 48 -37.02 -38.23 0.62
N LEU A 49 -37.22 -38.25 1.94
CA LEU A 49 -36.51 -37.36 2.87
C LEU A 49 -35.00 -37.64 2.87
N GLY A 50 -34.57 -38.90 2.82
CA GLY A 50 -33.16 -39.28 2.69
C GLY A 50 -32.52 -38.76 1.41
N GLY A 51 -33.20 -38.87 0.26
CA GLY A 51 -32.72 -38.35 -1.02
C GLY A 51 -32.58 -36.82 -1.03
N ILE A 52 -33.54 -36.11 -0.44
CA ILE A 52 -33.49 -34.65 -0.29
C ILE A 52 -32.34 -34.22 0.64
N GLY A 53 -32.15 -34.94 1.75
CA GLY A 53 -31.03 -34.72 2.66
C GLY A 53 -29.68 -34.88 1.98
N CYS A 54 -29.49 -35.92 1.17
CA CYS A 54 -28.26 -36.12 0.40
C CYS A 54 -28.02 -35.01 -0.64
N LEU A 55 -29.07 -34.53 -1.31
CA LEU A 55 -28.97 -33.40 -2.24
C LEU A 55 -28.58 -32.10 -1.53
N PHE A 56 -29.17 -31.83 -0.37
CA PHE A 56 -28.82 -30.64 0.43
C PHE A 56 -27.39 -30.70 0.94
N VAL A 57 -26.93 -31.85 1.46
CA VAL A 57 -25.55 -32.03 1.92
C VAL A 57 -24.56 -31.90 0.74
N GLY A 58 -24.86 -32.49 -0.41
CA GLY A 58 -24.04 -32.36 -1.62
C GLY A 58 -23.96 -30.91 -2.12
N ALA A 59 -25.07 -30.18 -2.13
CA ALA A 59 -25.12 -28.77 -2.52
C ALA A 59 -24.37 -27.86 -1.53
N PHE A 60 -24.51 -28.10 -0.22
CA PHE A 60 -23.79 -27.35 0.82
C PHE A 60 -22.28 -27.64 0.83
N GLN A 61 -21.85 -28.85 0.46
CA GLN A 61 -20.42 -29.15 0.27
C GLN A 61 -19.83 -28.53 -1.01
N ALA A 62 -20.66 -28.31 -2.04
CA ALA A 62 -20.23 -27.65 -3.28
C ALA A 62 -20.18 -26.10 -3.18
N LEU A 63 -20.91 -25.51 -2.23
CA LEU A 63 -20.95 -24.06 -1.96
C LEU A 63 -19.55 -23.46 -1.66
N PRO A 64 -18.71 -24.04 -0.79
CA PRO A 64 -17.33 -23.60 -0.56
C PRO A 64 -16.49 -23.58 -1.84
N LEU A 65 -16.65 -24.60 -2.71
CA LEU A 65 -15.88 -24.71 -3.95
C LEU A 65 -16.31 -23.66 -4.99
N LEU A 66 -17.60 -23.32 -5.04
CA LEU A 66 -18.11 -22.23 -5.88
C LEU A 66 -17.66 -20.86 -5.36
N GLY A 67 -17.64 -20.67 -4.03
CA GLY A 67 -17.09 -19.47 -3.38
C GLY A 67 -15.63 -19.23 -3.77
N GLN A 68 -14.78 -20.26 -3.65
CA GLN A 68 -13.36 -20.17 -4.04
C GLN A 68 -13.17 -19.82 -5.53
N LYS A 69 -13.98 -20.37 -6.44
CA LYS A 69 -13.89 -20.03 -7.87
C LYS A 69 -14.33 -18.60 -8.17
N LEU A 70 -15.35 -18.09 -7.47
CA LEU A 70 -15.80 -16.70 -7.59
C LEU A 70 -14.77 -15.73 -7.03
N GLU A 71 -14.15 -16.06 -5.89
CA GLU A 71 -13.04 -15.30 -5.31
C GLU A 71 -11.84 -15.25 -6.27
N ASN A 72 -11.46 -16.39 -6.85
CA ASN A 72 -10.38 -16.45 -7.83
C ASN A 72 -10.69 -15.63 -9.10
N ARG A 73 -11.95 -15.63 -9.57
CA ARG A 73 -12.37 -14.80 -10.70
C ARG A 73 -12.38 -13.31 -10.36
N LEU A 74 -12.83 -12.95 -9.16
CA LEU A 74 -12.80 -11.58 -8.68
C LEU A 74 -11.36 -11.08 -8.53
N LEU A 75 -10.48 -11.91 -7.97
CA LEU A 75 -9.06 -11.61 -7.84
C LEU A 75 -8.40 -11.48 -9.22
N ALA A 76 -8.72 -12.36 -10.16
CA ALA A 76 -8.25 -12.27 -11.54
C ALA A 76 -8.72 -11.00 -12.24
N ALA A 77 -9.97 -10.59 -12.04
CA ALA A 77 -10.51 -9.34 -12.56
C ALA A 77 -9.78 -8.12 -11.98
N ARG A 78 -9.59 -8.06 -10.66
CA ARG A 78 -8.81 -6.98 -10.01
C ARG A 78 -7.35 -6.96 -10.47
N LYS A 79 -6.73 -8.13 -10.63
CA LYS A 79 -5.37 -8.25 -11.20
C LYS A 79 -5.34 -7.76 -12.64
N SER A 80 -6.37 -8.02 -13.44
CA SER A 80 -6.46 -7.53 -14.81
C SER A 80 -6.65 -6.01 -14.89
N GLU A 81 -7.42 -5.44 -13.96
CA GLU A 81 -7.61 -4.00 -13.84
C GLU A 81 -6.33 -3.30 -13.36
N ALA A 82 -5.62 -3.88 -12.38
CA ALA A 82 -4.31 -3.41 -11.94
C ALA A 82 -3.23 -3.52 -13.05
N ARG A 83 -3.28 -4.59 -13.87
CA ARG A 83 -2.40 -4.77 -15.04
C ARG A 83 -2.74 -3.83 -16.20
N ALA A 84 -3.94 -3.28 -16.25
CA ALA A 84 -4.29 -2.26 -17.24
C ALA A 84 -3.61 -0.92 -16.91
N ASN A 85 -3.45 -0.59 -15.62
CA ASN A 85 -2.89 0.70 -15.17
C ASN A 85 -1.64 0.59 -14.26
N PRO A 86 -0.60 -0.19 -14.62
CA PRO A 86 0.60 -0.35 -13.78
C PRO A 86 1.40 0.95 -13.66
N ILE A 87 1.41 1.76 -14.71
CA ILE A 87 2.13 3.05 -14.73
C ILE A 87 1.51 4.05 -13.76
N GLU A 88 0.18 4.16 -13.71
CA GLU A 88 -0.51 5.08 -12.80
C GLU A 88 -0.25 4.70 -11.34
N GLN A 89 -0.23 3.40 -11.03
CA GLN A 89 0.10 2.92 -9.69
C GLN A 89 1.55 3.28 -9.31
N LEU A 90 2.51 3.09 -10.20
CA LEU A 90 3.91 3.48 -9.98
C LEU A 90 4.06 4.99 -9.80
N GLN A 91 3.34 5.79 -10.59
CA GLN A 91 3.33 7.24 -10.46
C GLN A 91 2.72 7.71 -9.12
N ASN A 92 1.61 7.10 -8.71
CA ASN A 92 0.97 7.40 -7.43
C ASN A 92 1.86 6.98 -6.25
N TYR A 93 2.50 5.82 -6.34
CA TYR A 93 3.49 5.35 -5.38
C TYR A 93 4.62 6.37 -5.23
N ARG A 94 5.25 6.75 -6.35
CA ARG A 94 6.32 7.77 -6.38
C ARG A 94 5.86 9.09 -5.81
N LEU A 95 4.66 9.57 -6.16
CA LEU A 95 4.11 10.83 -5.67
C LEU A 95 3.89 10.79 -4.15
N SER A 96 3.34 9.70 -3.61
CA SER A 96 3.14 9.54 -2.17
C SER A 96 4.48 9.57 -1.41
N LYS A 97 5.48 8.84 -1.92
CA LYS A 97 6.84 8.83 -1.34
C LYS A 97 7.56 10.18 -1.45
N ALA A 98 7.39 10.89 -2.57
CA ALA A 98 7.93 12.23 -2.75
C ALA A 98 7.35 13.24 -1.74
N LYS A 99 6.04 13.19 -1.48
CA LYS A 99 5.38 14.02 -0.46
C LYS A 99 5.92 13.72 0.94
N TYR A 100 6.08 12.44 1.27
CA TYR A 100 6.66 12.04 2.56
C TYR A 100 8.10 12.55 2.72
N LEU A 101 8.94 12.40 1.69
CA LEU A 101 10.32 12.89 1.69
C LEU A 101 10.39 14.42 1.85
N ALA A 102 9.50 15.16 1.20
CA ALA A 102 9.42 16.61 1.33
C ALA A 102 9.09 17.03 2.77
N ALA A 103 8.10 16.40 3.39
CA ALA A 103 7.76 16.64 4.79
C ALA A 103 8.91 16.27 5.74
N PHE A 104 9.61 15.16 5.48
CA PHE A 104 10.79 14.77 6.26
C PHE A 104 11.93 15.79 6.15
N LYS A 105 12.17 16.33 4.95
CA LYS A 105 13.17 17.38 4.73
C LYS A 105 12.84 18.67 5.49
N GLU A 106 11.57 19.08 5.48
CA GLU A 106 11.08 20.23 6.23
C GLU A 106 11.28 20.06 7.74
N ALA A 107 10.93 18.89 8.27
CA ALA A 107 11.16 18.50 9.66
C ALA A 107 12.64 18.60 10.06
N VAL A 108 13.54 18.05 9.24
CA VAL A 108 14.98 18.12 9.47
C VAL A 108 15.47 19.57 9.45
N GLY A 109 14.95 20.41 8.55
CA GLY A 109 15.24 21.85 8.52
C GLY A 109 14.84 22.57 9.80
N ALA A 110 13.66 22.28 10.35
CA ALA A 110 13.19 22.84 11.62
C ALA A 110 14.11 22.43 12.79
N ILE A 111 14.52 21.17 12.84
CA ILE A 111 15.50 20.69 13.84
C ILE A 111 16.82 21.45 13.71
N GLY A 112 17.33 21.62 12.48
CA GLY A 112 18.56 22.38 12.22
C GLY A 112 18.49 23.83 12.72
N ALA A 113 17.37 24.51 12.49
CA ALA A 113 17.15 25.87 12.98
C ALA A 113 17.14 25.94 14.52
N GLN A 114 16.52 24.95 15.19
CA GLN A 114 16.51 24.90 16.65
C GLN A 114 17.90 24.64 17.23
N VAL A 115 18.69 23.75 16.63
CA VAL A 115 20.09 23.48 17.02
C VAL A 115 20.96 24.72 16.87
N GLN A 116 20.75 25.49 15.80
CA GLN A 116 21.44 26.75 15.59
C GLN A 116 21.07 27.79 16.68
N SER A 117 19.78 27.97 16.97
CA SER A 117 19.32 28.87 18.03
C SER A 117 19.90 28.51 19.40
N MET A 118 19.97 27.21 19.74
CA MET A 118 20.60 26.76 20.99
C MET A 118 22.11 27.07 21.05
N SER A 119 22.80 26.98 19.91
CA SER A 119 24.21 27.34 19.81
C SER A 119 24.41 28.84 20.09
N GLU A 120 23.58 29.68 19.48
CA GLU A 120 23.62 31.15 19.65
C GLU A 120 23.34 31.56 21.10
N MET A 121 22.38 30.93 21.77
CA MET A 121 22.09 31.17 23.19
C MET A 121 23.29 30.86 24.10
N ILE A 122 24.07 29.81 23.79
CA ILE A 122 25.29 29.48 24.54
C ILE A 122 26.35 30.55 24.32
N ASP A 123 26.57 30.95 23.05
CA ASP A 123 27.56 31.97 22.70
C ASP A 123 27.24 33.32 23.36
N ASP A 124 25.99 33.74 23.35
CA ASP A 124 25.55 34.98 23.99
C ASP A 124 25.65 34.90 25.51
N ARG A 125 25.39 33.73 26.11
CA ARG A 125 25.59 33.52 27.54
C ARG A 125 27.06 33.64 27.95
N LYS A 126 27.98 33.08 27.15
CA LYS A 126 29.43 33.19 27.38
C LYS A 126 29.92 34.62 27.23
N LYS A 127 29.41 35.38 26.25
CA LYS A 127 29.71 36.81 26.11
C LYS A 127 29.23 37.62 27.31
N ALA A 128 28.00 37.35 27.78
CA ALA A 128 27.41 38.07 28.91
C ALA A 128 28.02 37.69 30.27
N LYS A 129 28.56 36.46 30.39
CA LYS A 129 29.22 35.94 31.59
C LYS A 129 30.50 35.18 31.21
N PRO A 130 31.66 35.86 31.16
CA PRO A 130 32.92 35.25 30.73
C PRO A 130 33.37 34.03 31.54
N ASP A 131 33.02 33.97 32.83
CA ASP A 131 33.35 32.86 33.73
C ASP A 131 32.30 31.72 33.75
N TYR A 132 31.31 31.76 32.85
CA TYR A 132 30.27 30.74 32.78
C TYR A 132 30.80 29.45 32.13
N ASP A 133 30.79 28.35 32.89
CA ASP A 133 31.07 27.02 32.36
C ASP A 133 29.89 26.51 31.53
N ALA A 134 30.03 26.57 30.21
CA ALA A 134 29.06 26.08 29.24
C ALA A 134 29.39 24.67 28.70
N SER A 135 30.37 23.98 29.27
CA SER A 135 30.94 22.76 28.66
C SER A 135 29.91 21.64 28.46
N GLN A 136 28.93 21.51 29.35
CA GLN A 136 27.84 20.53 29.20
C GLN A 136 26.90 20.90 28.04
N GLN A 137 26.46 22.15 27.97
CA GLN A 137 25.57 22.64 26.92
C GLN A 137 26.24 22.54 25.54
N GLU A 138 27.54 22.84 25.45
CA GLU A 138 28.33 22.69 24.22
C GLU A 138 28.39 21.23 23.75
N ARG A 139 28.62 20.28 24.65
CA ARG A 139 28.64 18.84 24.32
C ARG A 139 27.28 18.36 23.82
N ALA A 140 26.21 18.78 24.48
CA ALA A 140 24.88 18.36 24.07
C ALA A 140 24.44 19.00 22.75
N VAL A 141 24.77 20.27 22.49
CA VAL A 141 24.59 20.88 21.15
C VAL A 141 25.42 20.18 20.09
N GLN A 142 26.64 19.74 20.40
CA GLN A 142 27.46 18.95 19.48
C GLN A 142 26.81 17.60 19.14
N GLN A 143 26.23 16.91 20.13
CA GLN A 143 25.46 15.67 19.89
C GLN A 143 24.23 15.93 19.02
N MET A 144 23.51 17.02 19.26
CA MET A 144 22.37 17.42 18.43
C MET A 144 22.78 17.71 16.98
N ARG A 145 23.91 18.39 16.75
CA ARG A 145 24.46 18.62 15.40
C ARG A 145 24.79 17.31 14.70
N ALA A 146 25.38 16.35 15.41
CA ALA A 146 25.70 15.03 14.86
C ALA A 146 24.42 14.27 14.47
N ALA A 147 23.39 14.30 15.34
CA ALA A 147 22.10 13.70 15.05
C ALA A 147 21.42 14.36 13.83
N HIS A 148 21.39 15.70 13.78
CA HIS A 148 20.88 16.45 12.63
C HIS A 148 21.62 16.08 11.34
N GLN A 149 22.95 15.99 11.37
CA GLN A 149 23.74 15.59 10.20
C GLN A 149 23.41 14.17 9.73
N ALA A 150 23.14 13.24 10.64
CA ALA A 150 22.69 11.90 10.28
C ALA A 150 21.33 11.93 9.56
N LEU A 151 20.38 12.74 10.02
CA LEU A 151 19.09 12.95 9.35
C LEU A 151 19.26 13.59 7.96
N VAL A 152 20.19 14.53 7.83
CA VAL A 152 20.54 15.15 6.54
C VAL A 152 21.01 14.12 5.53
N VAL A 153 21.91 13.22 5.95
CA VAL A 153 22.39 12.13 5.09
C VAL A 153 21.25 11.21 4.68
N LYS A 154 20.30 10.91 5.59
CA LYS A 154 19.15 10.04 5.28
C LYS A 154 18.24 10.64 4.22
N TYR A 155 17.83 11.91 4.33
CA TYR A 155 16.94 12.48 3.31
C TYR A 155 17.64 12.63 1.96
N LYS A 156 18.94 12.93 1.91
CA LYS A 156 19.70 13.00 0.65
C LYS A 156 19.76 11.65 -0.06
N LYS A 157 19.92 10.56 0.71
CA LYS A 157 19.81 9.19 0.15
C LYS A 157 18.40 8.92 -0.38
N GLY A 158 17.37 9.42 0.31
CA GLY A 158 15.98 9.37 -0.16
C GLY A 158 15.76 10.13 -1.48
N GLU A 159 16.33 11.33 -1.63
CA GLU A 159 16.28 12.13 -2.87
C GLU A 159 16.94 11.39 -4.03
N GLU A 160 18.12 10.80 -3.79
CA GLU A 160 18.83 10.02 -4.80
C GLU A 160 18.07 8.74 -5.19
N ALA A 161 17.52 8.00 -4.23
CA ALA A 161 16.70 6.83 -4.51
C ALA A 161 15.44 7.19 -5.30
N LEU A 162 14.79 8.33 -4.99
CA LEU A 162 13.62 8.81 -5.71
C LEU A 162 13.96 9.18 -7.17
N ARG A 163 15.11 9.79 -7.40
CA ARG A 163 15.62 10.09 -8.75
C ARG A 163 15.87 8.81 -9.56
N GLN A 164 16.51 7.81 -8.95
CA GLN A 164 16.74 6.51 -9.59
C GLN A 164 15.42 5.81 -9.91
N LEU A 165 14.43 5.88 -8.99
CA LEU A 165 13.10 5.34 -9.22
C LEU A 165 12.39 6.05 -10.40
N ASP A 166 12.55 7.36 -10.54
CA ASP A 166 11.98 8.12 -11.65
C ASP A 166 12.53 7.66 -13.01
N GLU A 167 13.85 7.49 -13.10
CA GLU A 167 14.52 7.03 -14.32
C GLU A 167 13.99 5.65 -14.77
N VAL A 168 13.85 4.70 -13.83
CA VAL A 168 13.32 3.36 -14.18
C VAL A 168 11.81 3.35 -14.42
N ILE A 169 11.04 4.25 -13.79
CA ILE A 169 9.61 4.41 -14.09
C ILE A 169 9.43 4.92 -15.53
N ASP A 170 10.29 5.83 -15.99
CA ASP A 170 10.23 6.33 -17.37
C ASP A 170 10.61 5.25 -18.40
N ASP A 171 11.62 4.43 -18.12
CA ASP A 171 11.91 3.23 -18.92
C ASP A 171 10.71 2.26 -18.93
N GLN A 172 10.09 2.03 -17.79
CA GLN A 172 8.93 1.14 -17.70
C GLN A 172 7.71 1.69 -18.45
N LYS A 173 7.50 3.02 -18.48
CA LYS A 173 6.48 3.66 -19.32
C LYS A 173 6.73 3.42 -20.79
N PHE A 174 7.99 3.58 -21.22
CA PHE A 174 8.38 3.33 -22.60
C PHE A 174 8.12 1.86 -22.96
N LYS A 175 8.63 0.92 -22.18
CA LYS A 175 8.43 -0.52 -22.34
C LYS A 175 6.95 -0.90 -22.41
N PHE A 176 6.12 -0.34 -21.54
CA PHE A 176 4.68 -0.58 -21.53
C PHE A 176 4.01 -0.10 -22.84
N LYS A 177 4.30 1.13 -23.27
CA LYS A 177 3.78 1.67 -24.54
C LYS A 177 4.28 0.89 -25.75
N PHE A 178 5.57 0.54 -25.75
CA PHE A 178 6.19 -0.25 -26.81
C PHE A 178 5.56 -1.64 -26.89
N GLY A 179 5.35 -2.32 -25.77
CA GLY A 179 4.68 -3.62 -25.74
C GLY A 179 3.23 -3.56 -26.18
N GLN A 180 2.50 -2.50 -25.82
CA GLN A 180 1.13 -2.31 -26.29
C GLN A 180 1.07 -2.13 -27.82
N ALA A 181 1.97 -1.31 -28.39
CA ALA A 181 2.07 -1.10 -29.83
C ALA A 181 2.56 -2.38 -30.55
N GLY A 182 3.53 -3.08 -29.98
CA GLY A 182 4.09 -4.33 -30.48
C GLY A 182 3.05 -5.45 -30.51
N GLN A 183 2.26 -5.62 -29.45
CA GLN A 183 1.15 -6.60 -29.44
C GLN A 183 0.10 -6.28 -30.52
N ALA A 184 -0.21 -5.00 -30.74
CA ALA A 184 -1.12 -4.61 -31.82
C ALA A 184 -0.57 -4.99 -33.21
N ALA A 185 0.73 -4.84 -33.42
CA ALA A 185 1.42 -5.22 -34.66
C ALA A 185 1.62 -6.75 -34.81
N ILE A 186 1.93 -7.47 -33.74
CA ILE A 186 2.08 -8.95 -33.77
C ILE A 186 0.72 -9.61 -34.03
N LYS A 187 -0.35 -9.08 -33.43
CA LYS A 187 -1.72 -9.55 -33.67
C LYS A 187 -2.16 -9.36 -35.13
N SER A 188 -1.62 -8.36 -35.84
CA SER A 188 -1.87 -8.19 -37.27
C SER A 188 -0.95 -9.04 -38.16
N LEU A 189 0.19 -9.51 -37.64
CA LEU A 189 1.20 -10.26 -38.39
C LEU A 189 1.20 -11.78 -38.15
N ASN A 190 0.43 -12.30 -37.17
CA ASN A 190 0.26 -13.72 -36.88
C ASN A 190 1.60 -14.49 -36.68
N SER A 191 2.64 -13.81 -36.17
CA SER A 191 3.98 -14.40 -36.01
C SER A 191 4.35 -14.63 -34.54
N THR A 192 4.72 -15.87 -34.22
CA THR A 192 5.18 -16.29 -32.88
C THR A 192 6.53 -15.66 -32.50
N SER A 193 7.38 -15.33 -33.48
CA SER A 193 8.71 -14.76 -33.27
C SER A 193 8.72 -13.34 -32.69
N GLY A 194 7.61 -12.60 -32.77
CA GLY A 194 7.48 -11.29 -32.14
C GLY A 194 7.22 -11.35 -30.63
N GLU A 195 6.67 -12.46 -30.13
CA GLU A 195 6.34 -12.62 -28.71
C GLU A 195 7.58 -12.82 -27.84
N ASP A 196 8.56 -13.59 -28.31
CA ASP A 196 9.78 -13.90 -27.54
C ASP A 196 10.67 -12.67 -27.33
N VAL A 197 10.88 -11.87 -28.37
CA VAL A 197 11.67 -10.62 -28.31
C VAL A 197 10.98 -9.58 -27.42
N LEU A 198 9.65 -9.51 -27.46
CA LEU A 198 8.88 -8.62 -26.60
C LEU A 198 8.99 -9.05 -25.13
N ASN A 199 8.90 -10.36 -24.85
CA ASN A 199 9.01 -10.88 -23.48
C ASN A 199 10.41 -10.68 -22.88
N GLU A 200 11.47 -10.85 -23.68
CA GLU A 200 12.86 -10.61 -23.25
C GLU A 200 13.10 -9.12 -22.93
N MET A 201 12.56 -8.20 -23.74
CA MET A 201 12.66 -6.75 -23.50
C MET A 201 11.90 -6.28 -22.24
N LEU A 202 10.80 -6.96 -21.89
CA LEU A 202 9.98 -6.65 -20.72
C LEU A 202 10.53 -7.25 -19.41
N ALA A 203 11.40 -8.26 -19.49
CA ALA A 203 12.04 -8.90 -18.35
C ALA A 203 13.20 -8.04 -17.81
N GLY A 204 12.88 -6.90 -17.20
CA GLY A 204 13.88 -5.96 -16.67
C GLY A 204 14.35 -6.29 -15.26
N GLU A 205 15.53 -6.91 -15.11
CA GLU A 205 16.20 -7.12 -13.81
C GLU A 205 16.58 -5.79 -13.11
N ALA A 206 16.86 -4.74 -13.89
CA ALA A 206 17.26 -3.43 -13.38
C ALA A 206 16.15 -2.72 -12.57
N PHE A 207 14.88 -2.89 -12.96
CA PHE A 207 13.76 -2.25 -12.26
C PHE A 207 13.58 -2.84 -10.85
N ASP A 208 13.64 -4.16 -10.73
CA ASP A 208 13.47 -4.83 -9.43
C ASP A 208 14.60 -4.44 -8.46
N SER A 209 15.84 -4.41 -8.92
CA SER A 209 16.99 -3.97 -8.10
C SER A 209 16.85 -2.51 -7.61
N VAL A 210 16.45 -1.59 -8.49
CA VAL A 210 16.23 -0.18 -8.13
C VAL A 210 15.05 -0.04 -7.16
N ARG A 211 13.96 -0.76 -7.39
CA ARG A 211 12.78 -0.76 -6.51
C ARG A 211 13.14 -1.29 -5.13
N ASP A 212 13.92 -2.36 -5.04
CA ASP A 212 14.28 -2.97 -3.76
C ASP A 212 15.24 -2.07 -2.97
N ASN A 213 16.22 -1.44 -3.63
CA ASN A 213 17.04 -0.42 -3.01
C ASN A 213 16.21 0.77 -2.53
N PHE A 214 15.29 1.26 -3.37
CA PHE A 214 14.37 2.35 -3.01
C PHE A 214 13.55 2.00 -1.77
N ASN A 215 12.93 0.81 -1.74
CA ASN A 215 12.13 0.34 -0.62
C ASN A 215 12.95 0.26 0.67
N ARG A 216 14.21 -0.22 0.58
CA ARG A 216 15.11 -0.26 1.74
C ARG A 216 15.44 1.13 2.27
N VAL A 217 15.76 2.08 1.40
CA VAL A 217 16.07 3.47 1.78
C VAL A 217 14.85 4.14 2.40
N PHE A 218 13.67 3.98 1.81
CA PHE A 218 12.44 4.57 2.33
C PHE A 218 11.98 3.89 3.61
N ALA A 219 12.19 2.59 3.80
CA ALA A 219 11.91 1.93 5.07
C ALA A 219 12.78 2.49 6.22
N ASP A 220 14.06 2.76 5.99
CA ASP A 220 14.93 3.41 6.99
C ASP A 220 14.49 4.86 7.27
N LEU A 221 14.03 5.59 6.25
CA LEU A 221 13.52 6.96 6.38
C LEU A 221 12.16 7.01 7.10
N GLU A 222 11.29 6.04 6.84
CA GLU A 222 10.01 5.85 7.53
C GLU A 222 10.19 5.45 8.98
N LEU A 223 11.13 4.55 9.27
CA LEU A 223 11.49 4.21 10.63
C LEU A 223 12.00 5.44 11.40
N GLU A 224 12.84 6.26 10.77
CA GLU A 224 13.35 7.47 11.40
C GLU A 224 12.26 8.52 11.61
N GLY A 225 11.40 8.74 10.61
CA GLY A 225 10.27 9.63 10.75
C GLY A 225 9.27 9.17 11.81
N ALA A 226 9.06 7.86 11.95
CA ALA A 226 8.25 7.29 13.02
C ALA A 226 8.85 7.59 14.40
N LYS A 227 10.19 7.48 14.56
CA LYS A 227 10.87 7.89 15.80
C LYS A 227 10.64 9.37 16.10
N LEU A 228 10.79 10.25 15.10
CA LEU A 228 10.55 11.68 15.24
C LEU A 228 9.09 11.98 15.64
N ASN A 229 8.11 11.34 15.00
CA ASN A 229 6.69 11.51 15.35
C ASN A 229 6.33 10.94 16.74
N SER A 230 7.00 9.87 17.18
CA SER A 230 6.75 9.24 18.48
C SER A 230 7.41 9.99 19.65
N ALA A 231 8.51 10.69 19.38
CA ALA A 231 9.20 11.49 20.36
C ALA A 231 8.52 12.87 20.43
N GLU A 232 7.67 13.08 21.44
CA GLU A 232 7.10 14.41 21.71
C GLU A 232 8.22 15.43 22.03
N LYS A 233 9.33 14.91 22.59
CA LYS A 233 10.57 15.64 22.85
C LYS A 233 11.78 14.74 22.59
N LEU A 234 12.78 15.22 21.84
CA LEU A 234 14.09 14.56 21.83
C LEU A 234 14.87 15.03 23.05
N SER A 235 15.03 14.14 24.02
CA SER A 235 15.82 14.40 25.22
C SER A 235 17.27 14.03 24.96
N PHE A 236 18.17 14.99 25.16
CA PHE A 236 19.60 14.75 25.13
C PHE A 236 20.12 14.62 26.56
N ASN A 237 21.22 13.88 26.74
CA ASN A 237 21.93 13.87 28.01
C ASN A 237 22.18 15.33 28.41
N ASP A 238 21.92 15.69 29.66
CA ASP A 238 22.00 17.05 30.22
C ASP A 238 20.69 17.88 30.23
N GLY A 239 19.53 17.24 29.99
CA GLY A 239 18.21 17.84 30.26
C GLY A 239 17.73 18.84 29.20
N MET A 240 18.44 18.98 28.09
CA MET A 240 17.98 19.75 26.94
C MET A 240 17.01 18.92 26.08
N THR A 241 15.87 19.52 25.77
CA THR A 241 14.82 18.90 24.95
C THR A 241 14.58 19.70 23.69
N ILE A 242 14.59 19.03 22.53
CA ILE A 242 14.06 19.60 21.28
C ILE A 242 12.56 19.33 21.25
N ASP A 243 11.78 20.38 21.03
CA ASP A 243 10.32 20.30 20.94
C ASP A 243 9.96 19.89 19.51
N LEU A 244 9.30 18.74 19.39
CA LEU A 244 8.89 18.19 18.10
C LEU A 244 7.39 18.37 17.84
N MET A 245 6.65 19.10 18.70
CA MET A 245 5.19 19.24 18.57
C MET A 245 4.73 19.86 17.24
N ASN A 246 5.58 20.69 16.62
CA ASN A 246 5.32 21.29 15.31
C ASN A 246 5.78 20.43 14.12
N VAL A 247 6.48 19.32 14.39
CA VAL A 247 7.00 18.41 13.37
C VAL A 247 6.06 17.21 13.27
N ARG A 248 5.03 17.30 12.43
CA ARG A 248 4.13 16.18 12.13
C ARG A 248 4.37 15.66 10.73
N LEU A 249 5.06 14.52 10.63
CA LEU A 249 5.22 13.84 9.36
C LEU A 249 3.92 13.12 8.99
N PRO A 250 3.46 13.19 7.73
CA PRO A 250 2.31 12.43 7.27
C PRO A 250 2.55 10.94 7.51
N ALA A 251 1.51 10.22 7.93
CA ALA A 251 1.61 8.78 8.14
C ALA A 251 2.09 8.11 6.84
N ALA A 252 3.09 7.23 6.93
CA ALA A 252 3.53 6.42 5.82
C ALA A 252 2.32 5.63 5.28
N GLU A 253 1.83 6.04 4.11
CA GLU A 253 0.69 5.40 3.48
C GLU A 253 1.09 3.97 3.10
N LYS A 254 0.43 2.99 3.72
CA LYS A 254 0.57 1.59 3.31
C LYS A 254 -0.08 1.48 1.94
N VAL A 255 0.73 1.52 0.89
CA VAL A 255 0.27 1.19 -0.46
C VAL A 255 -0.08 -0.30 -0.43
N GLY A 256 -1.38 -0.58 -0.33
CA GLY A 256 -1.91 -1.93 -0.32
C GLY A 256 -1.55 -2.63 -1.62
N GLY A 257 -0.92 -3.80 -1.49
CA GLY A 257 -0.74 -4.74 -2.59
C GLY A 257 -2.04 -5.43 -2.99
#